data_AF-A0A5E4M8B7-F1
#
_entry.id   AF-A0A5E4M8B7-F1
#
_cell.length_a   1.000
_cell.length_b   1.000
_cell.length_c   1.000
_cell.angle_alpha   90.00
_cell.angle_beta   90.00
_cell.angle_gamma   90.00
#
_symmetry.space_group_name_H-M   'P 1'
#
loop_
_entity.id
_entity.type
_entity.pdbx_description
1 polymer ?
#
loop_
_entity_poly.entity_id
_entity_poly.type
_entity_poly.pdbx_seq_one_letter_code
_entity_poly.pdbx_strand_id
1 'polypeptide(L)'
;MMDFGDESSSRSPPPFSPSMSVGLSLSSPPLLQPPSKSSVAAFKPKRSAAISHLTGLGNGGRGCTDFYLKDPLLSVQQSNGSSAAVAFEAAAVAFETATAMATADTTTDVMTTDCHLTAKTNGRPSPTTINFKKPNLTLTSIYRKSKRRALAKNGDCNIILANIPKLRRRYMQDLFTTLVDAQWRCTLMVFLMSFILSWSGCGFIWYMIAYTHGDFAPENMNNVTWQPCVINMQSFTASFLFSIETQHTTGFGYRMVTEECVDAIAFFCFQSIAGLMIQAFMVGIVFTKMARPKQRSQTIMFSRNAVICQRDGQLCFMFRVGDMREKSHLIGASIRTRFIRSRMTPEGEMLSPHITHLKVSIDDYDDQVFLMWPVVAVHKIDRDSPIYDLSAADLLNERFEVAVILEGTTESTGQTVQARTSYLPSEVLWGHRFRPLVKYCKTKMAYEVDYSLFHEVSKVDTPLCSSKDLENYLIINNDSNQNIM
;
A
#
# COMPACT_ATOMS: atom_id res chain seq x y z
N MET A 1 -58.82 -45.12 -6.60
CA MET A 1 -57.49 -45.73 -6.37
C MET A 1 -56.51 -44.56 -6.36
N MET A 2 -55.95 -44.28 -5.18
CA MET A 2 -55.05 -43.17 -4.80
C MET A 2 -55.67 -41.76 -4.82
N ASP A 3 -55.94 -41.24 -3.63
CA ASP A 3 -56.28 -39.84 -3.34
C ASP A 3 -55.34 -39.30 -2.24
N PHE A 4 -54.83 -38.09 -2.52
CA PHE A 4 -54.57 -36.90 -1.68
C PHE A 4 -53.93 -36.96 -0.27
N GLY A 5 -53.09 -35.94 -0.01
CA GLY A 5 -53.06 -35.30 1.30
C GLY A 5 -51.83 -34.45 1.61
N ASP A 6 -51.94 -33.13 1.44
CA ASP A 6 -51.11 -32.10 2.07
C ASP A 6 -51.04 -32.25 3.61
N GLU A 7 -49.92 -31.87 4.23
CA GLU A 7 -49.92 -31.60 5.68
C GLU A 7 -49.07 -30.38 6.05
N SER A 8 -49.78 -29.29 6.35
CA SER A 8 -49.36 -28.19 7.21
C SER A 8 -49.61 -28.56 8.68
N SER A 9 -48.73 -28.19 9.62
CA SER A 9 -49.09 -27.46 10.87
C SER A 9 -48.01 -27.55 11.97
N SER A 10 -47.74 -26.35 12.49
CA SER A 10 -47.29 -26.00 13.84
C SER A 10 -47.58 -26.98 14.99
N ARG A 11 -46.60 -27.14 15.89
CA ARG A 11 -46.83 -27.55 17.29
C ARG A 11 -46.01 -26.72 18.28
N SER A 12 -46.73 -25.95 19.08
CA SER A 12 -46.36 -25.43 20.39
C SER A 12 -46.42 -26.51 21.47
N PRO A 13 -45.59 -26.46 22.54
CA PRO A 13 -45.87 -27.13 23.80
C PRO A 13 -46.28 -26.14 24.92
N PRO A 14 -47.13 -26.55 25.89
CA PRO A 14 -47.31 -25.86 27.17
C PRO A 14 -46.85 -26.79 28.35
N PRO A 15 -47.16 -26.50 29.64
CA PRO A 15 -46.34 -25.68 30.54
C PRO A 15 -45.99 -26.42 31.86
N PHE A 16 -44.97 -25.98 32.62
CA PHE A 16 -44.88 -26.28 34.07
C PHE A 16 -44.01 -25.26 34.82
N SER A 17 -44.51 -24.83 35.98
CA SER A 17 -43.88 -24.10 37.10
C SER A 17 -44.29 -24.83 38.40
N PRO A 18 -43.78 -24.56 39.63
CA PRO A 18 -42.91 -23.46 40.10
C PRO A 18 -41.80 -23.82 41.15
N SER A 19 -41.01 -22.78 41.51
CA SER A 19 -40.36 -22.44 42.80
C SER A 19 -39.36 -23.38 43.51
N MET A 20 -38.13 -22.91 43.72
CA MET A 20 -37.53 -22.70 45.07
C MET A 20 -36.17 -21.96 45.01
N SER A 21 -35.91 -21.18 46.06
CA SER A 21 -34.89 -20.14 46.23
C SER A 21 -33.77 -20.56 47.20
N VAL A 22 -32.49 -20.32 46.89
CA VAL A 22 -31.33 -20.14 47.82
C VAL A 22 -30.25 -19.42 46.98
N GLY A 23 -29.65 -18.26 47.30
CA GLY A 23 -28.99 -17.81 48.52
C GLY A 23 -27.47 -17.77 48.27
N LEU A 24 -26.94 -16.67 47.72
CA LEU A 24 -25.51 -16.46 47.45
C LEU A 24 -24.86 -15.67 48.59
N SER A 25 -23.98 -16.32 49.35
CA SER A 25 -23.14 -15.70 50.39
C SER A 25 -21.77 -15.30 49.84
N LEU A 26 -21.35 -14.06 50.14
CA LEU A 26 -20.00 -13.53 49.95
C LEU A 26 -18.96 -14.33 50.74
N SER A 27 -17.81 -14.62 50.13
CA SER A 27 -16.56 -14.90 50.83
C SER A 27 -15.37 -14.23 50.14
N SER A 28 -14.57 -13.54 50.95
CA SER A 28 -13.42 -12.71 50.59
C SER A 28 -12.18 -13.55 50.24
N PRO A 29 -11.28 -13.07 49.35
CA PRO A 29 -9.98 -13.72 49.12
C PRO A 29 -8.91 -13.26 50.14
N PRO A 30 -7.90 -14.10 50.45
CA PRO A 30 -6.91 -13.82 51.49
C PRO A 30 -5.70 -12.99 51.00
N LEU A 31 -5.16 -12.23 51.96
CA LEU A 31 -3.93 -11.41 51.89
C LEU A 31 -2.66 -12.27 51.72
N LEU A 32 -1.79 -11.90 50.77
CA LEU A 32 -0.41 -12.37 50.68
C LEU A 32 0.56 -11.34 51.30
N GLN A 33 1.38 -11.79 52.26
CA GLN A 33 2.53 -11.07 52.82
C GLN A 33 3.81 -11.30 51.99
N PRO A 34 4.82 -10.41 52.07
CA PRO A 34 5.99 -10.39 51.17
C PRO A 34 7.14 -11.30 51.66
N PRO A 35 8.01 -11.81 50.75
CA PRO A 35 9.20 -12.54 51.14
C PRO A 35 10.43 -11.64 51.38
N SER A 36 11.31 -12.18 52.21
CA SER A 36 12.49 -11.63 52.85
C SER A 36 13.74 -11.47 51.98
N LYS A 37 14.63 -10.60 52.47
CA LYS A 37 15.99 -10.22 52.03
C LYS A 37 16.91 -11.41 51.64
N SER A 38 17.69 -11.26 50.56
CA SER A 38 19.01 -11.89 50.41
C SER A 38 19.98 -11.07 49.53
N SER A 39 21.19 -10.88 50.10
CA SER A 39 22.54 -10.63 49.55
C SER A 39 22.76 -9.88 48.23
N VAL A 40 23.39 -8.71 48.36
CA VAL A 40 24.12 -7.95 47.33
C VAL A 40 25.56 -8.50 47.23
N ALA A 41 26.00 -8.90 46.04
CA ALA A 41 27.39 -9.13 45.70
C ALA A 41 27.81 -8.14 44.60
N ALA A 42 28.73 -7.24 44.94
CA ALA A 42 29.27 -6.21 44.05
C ALA A 42 30.52 -6.73 43.32
N PHE A 43 30.53 -6.64 41.99
CA PHE A 43 31.72 -6.88 41.17
C PHE A 43 32.15 -5.55 40.51
N LYS A 44 33.31 -5.03 40.92
CA LYS A 44 34.02 -3.90 40.28
C LYS A 44 35.01 -4.45 39.25
N PRO A 45 35.18 -3.82 38.08
CA PRO A 45 36.43 -3.87 37.35
C PRO A 45 37.22 -2.56 37.47
N LYS A 46 38.53 -2.73 37.67
CA LYS A 46 39.57 -1.72 37.84
C LYS A 46 39.78 -0.87 36.58
N ARG A 47 40.02 0.43 36.78
CA ARG A 47 40.77 1.30 35.85
C ARG A 47 42.26 0.96 35.92
N SER A 48 42.93 0.93 34.78
CA SER A 48 44.35 1.28 34.67
C SER A 48 44.57 2.15 33.42
N ALA A 49 45.45 3.12 33.55
CA ALA A 49 45.76 4.18 32.61
C ALA A 49 47.19 4.02 32.05
N ALA A 50 47.60 5.01 31.22
CA ALA A 50 48.88 5.27 30.54
C ALA A 50 49.00 4.59 29.16
N ILE A 51 49.00 5.31 28.02
CA ILE A 51 49.84 6.43 27.52
C ILE A 51 51.32 6.05 27.38
N SER A 52 51.78 5.84 26.15
CA SER A 52 52.98 6.48 25.59
C SER A 52 53.13 6.23 24.08
N HIS A 53 53.64 7.27 23.42
CA HIS A 53 53.99 7.41 22.01
C HIS A 53 54.97 6.34 21.48
N LEU A 54 54.86 6.01 20.18
CA LEU A 54 56.02 5.86 19.29
C LEU A 54 55.62 5.98 17.81
N THR A 55 56.44 6.75 17.10
CA THR A 55 56.43 7.13 15.69
C THR A 55 56.89 6.01 14.75
N GLY A 56 56.41 6.00 13.49
CA GLY A 56 57.22 5.52 12.35
C GLY A 56 56.49 4.72 11.27
N LEU A 57 56.33 5.35 10.11
CA LEU A 57 56.51 4.84 8.73
C LEU A 57 55.83 3.53 8.26
N GLY A 58 55.10 3.62 7.14
CA GLY A 58 55.06 2.54 6.15
C GLY A 58 53.75 2.33 5.38
N ASN A 59 53.69 2.90 4.18
CA ASN A 59 52.97 2.47 2.97
C ASN A 59 51.71 1.56 3.05
N GLY A 60 50.64 2.07 2.43
CA GLY A 60 49.94 1.36 1.37
C GLY A 60 48.74 0.50 1.78
N GLY A 61 47.53 0.94 1.44
CA GLY A 61 46.37 0.06 1.48
C GLY A 61 45.04 0.80 1.42
N ARG A 62 44.27 0.50 0.38
CA ARG A 62 42.88 0.92 0.11
C ARG A 62 41.97 0.67 1.33
N GLY A 63 41.02 1.57 1.58
CA GLY A 63 39.99 1.34 2.60
C GLY A 63 38.80 2.28 2.46
N CYS A 64 37.62 1.66 2.34
CA CYS A 64 36.30 2.28 2.33
C CYS A 64 36.07 3.20 3.54
N THR A 65 35.39 4.31 3.32
CA THR A 65 34.82 5.14 4.38
C THR A 65 33.42 4.62 4.74
N ASP A 66 33.35 3.75 5.74
CA ASP A 66 32.11 3.46 6.47
C ASP A 66 31.99 4.44 7.65
N PHE A 67 30.96 5.28 7.60
CA PHE A 67 30.55 6.12 8.72
C PHE A 67 29.79 5.25 9.74
N TYR A 68 30.43 4.97 10.86
CA TYR A 68 29.79 4.45 12.07
C TYR A 68 28.90 5.54 12.70
N LEU A 69 27.59 5.37 12.65
CA LEU A 69 26.66 6.08 13.54
C LEU A 69 26.29 5.14 14.70
N LYS A 70 26.61 5.62 15.90
CA LYS A 70 26.48 4.97 17.19
C LYS A 70 25.00 4.94 17.59
N ASP A 71 24.45 3.75 17.82
CA ASP A 71 23.14 3.59 18.45
C ASP A 71 23.17 4.09 19.91
N PRO A 72 22.22 4.92 20.36
CA PRO A 72 21.99 5.11 21.79
C PRO A 72 21.01 4.05 22.30
N LEU A 73 21.52 3.18 23.17
CA LEU A 73 20.73 2.31 24.05
C LEU A 73 19.90 3.18 25.00
N LEU A 74 18.57 3.16 24.85
CA LEU A 74 17.63 3.75 25.80
C LEU A 74 17.03 2.63 26.66
N SER A 75 17.44 2.61 27.92
CA SER A 75 16.90 1.75 28.97
C SER A 75 15.47 2.19 29.33
N VAL A 76 14.52 1.27 29.17
CA VAL A 76 13.12 1.46 29.59
C VAL A 76 13.03 1.34 31.11
N GLN A 77 12.75 2.45 31.80
CA GLN A 77 12.23 2.46 33.15
C GLN A 77 10.70 2.35 33.08
N GLN A 78 10.16 1.27 33.66
CA GLN A 78 8.74 0.98 33.72
C GLN A 78 8.10 1.82 34.83
N SER A 79 7.35 2.85 34.46
CA SER A 79 6.47 3.58 35.37
C SER A 79 5.01 3.19 35.08
N ASN A 80 4.31 2.71 36.10
CA ASN A 80 2.89 2.41 36.03
C ASN A 80 2.11 3.72 36.02
N GLY A 81 1.74 4.19 34.83
CA GLY A 81 0.86 5.32 34.60
C GLY A 81 -0.35 4.89 33.76
N SER A 82 -1.54 5.40 34.11
CA SER A 82 -2.83 5.07 33.51
C SER A 82 -2.84 5.19 31.98
N SER A 83 -3.49 4.24 31.30
CA SER A 83 -3.52 4.03 29.84
C SER A 83 -3.84 5.28 28.98
N ALA A 84 -4.49 6.30 29.57
CA ALA A 84 -4.80 7.55 28.87
C ALA A 84 -3.61 8.51 28.74
N ALA A 85 -2.64 8.49 29.67
CA ALA A 85 -1.49 9.40 29.65
C ALA A 85 -0.47 9.03 28.55
N VAL A 86 -0.28 7.74 28.32
CA VAL A 86 0.68 7.21 27.32
C VAL A 86 0.24 7.53 25.88
N ALA A 87 -1.07 7.62 25.63
CA ALA A 87 -1.61 8.02 24.33
C ALA A 87 -1.41 9.51 24.02
N PHE A 88 -1.38 10.36 25.06
CA PHE A 88 -1.19 11.80 24.92
C PHE A 88 0.28 12.14 24.63
N GLU A 89 1.20 11.43 25.27
CA GLU A 89 2.65 11.62 25.10
C GLU A 89 3.14 11.14 23.72
N ALA A 90 2.55 10.07 23.19
CA ALA A 90 2.84 9.58 21.84
C ALA A 90 2.36 10.53 20.72
N ALA A 91 1.27 11.28 20.95
CA ALA A 91 0.75 12.25 19.99
C ALA A 91 1.60 13.52 19.89
N ALA A 92 2.19 13.97 21.00
CA ALA A 92 3.08 15.13 21.04
C ALA A 92 4.39 14.89 20.26
N VAL A 93 4.98 13.69 20.39
CA VAL A 93 6.22 13.31 19.69
C VAL A 93 6.00 13.14 18.16
N ALA A 94 4.80 12.77 17.73
CA ALA A 94 4.45 12.69 16.31
C ALA A 94 4.32 14.06 15.63
N PHE A 95 4.02 15.12 16.40
CA PHE A 95 3.86 16.48 15.86
C PHE A 95 5.22 17.18 15.61
N GLU A 96 6.23 16.91 16.44
CA GLU A 96 7.60 17.43 16.22
C GLU A 96 8.30 16.80 15.00
N THR A 97 8.04 15.51 14.73
CA THR A 97 8.65 14.80 13.59
C THR A 97 8.06 15.17 12.23
N ALA A 98 6.79 15.59 12.17
CA ALA A 98 6.14 16.03 10.93
C ALA A 98 6.60 17.43 10.47
N THR A 99 7.01 18.29 11.41
CA THR A 99 7.41 19.68 11.10
C THR A 99 8.83 19.75 10.51
N ALA A 100 9.68 18.75 10.78
CA ALA A 100 11.04 18.67 10.24
C ALA A 100 11.13 18.20 8.77
N MET A 101 10.07 17.61 8.20
CA MET A 101 10.06 17.11 6.82
C MET A 101 9.50 18.10 5.78
N ALA A 102 9.04 19.28 6.20
CA ALA A 102 8.40 20.25 5.31
C ALA A 102 9.33 21.35 4.74
N THR A 103 10.64 21.32 5.02
CA THR A 103 11.60 22.37 4.62
C THR A 103 12.63 21.95 3.56
N ALA A 104 12.39 20.87 2.82
CA ALA A 104 13.24 20.49 1.69
C ALA A 104 12.38 20.08 0.48
N ASP A 105 11.98 21.07 -0.32
CA ASP A 105 11.94 21.00 -1.79
C ASP A 105 11.18 22.22 -2.32
N THR A 106 11.93 23.24 -2.75
CA THR A 106 11.41 24.29 -3.62
C THR A 106 12.49 24.61 -4.64
N THR A 107 12.41 23.98 -5.81
CA THR A 107 13.04 24.48 -7.02
C THR A 107 11.96 24.69 -8.08
N THR A 108 11.95 25.92 -8.55
CA THR A 108 11.11 26.55 -9.55
C THR A 108 11.40 26.02 -10.94
N ASP A 109 10.38 25.84 -11.78
CA ASP A 109 10.52 25.96 -13.23
C ASP A 109 9.35 26.72 -13.84
N VAL A 110 9.73 27.70 -14.66
CA VAL A 110 8.94 28.82 -15.19
C VAL A 110 8.59 28.55 -16.65
N MET A 111 7.29 28.63 -16.92
CA MET A 111 6.62 29.29 -18.05
C MET A 111 6.90 28.89 -19.52
N THR A 112 5.77 28.55 -20.14
CA THR A 112 5.39 28.42 -21.54
C THR A 112 5.74 29.61 -22.43
N THR A 113 6.03 29.34 -23.72
CA THR A 113 5.74 30.26 -24.83
C THR A 113 5.29 29.47 -26.07
N ASP A 114 4.04 29.72 -26.48
CA ASP A 114 3.49 29.45 -27.80
C ASP A 114 4.02 30.45 -28.84
N CYS A 115 4.17 30.03 -30.09
CA CYS A 115 4.21 30.95 -31.24
C CYS A 115 3.50 30.34 -32.45
N HIS A 116 2.34 30.92 -32.77
CA HIS A 116 1.64 30.85 -34.06
C HIS A 116 2.30 31.80 -35.07
N LEU A 117 2.38 31.42 -36.35
CA LEU A 117 2.51 32.35 -37.48
C LEU A 117 1.92 31.73 -38.77
N THR A 118 1.13 32.51 -39.49
CA THR A 118 0.39 32.18 -40.73
C THR A 118 0.83 33.07 -41.91
N ALA A 119 0.43 32.64 -43.12
CA ALA A 119 0.44 33.31 -44.45
C ALA A 119 1.77 33.29 -45.25
N LYS A 120 1.83 33.12 -46.60
CA LYS A 120 0.86 33.24 -47.72
C LYS A 120 1.38 32.52 -49.01
N THR A 121 0.46 32.38 -49.96
CA THR A 121 0.39 31.77 -51.31
C THR A 121 1.48 32.02 -52.38
N ASN A 122 1.65 31.06 -53.33
CA ASN A 122 1.54 31.22 -54.81
C ASN A 122 1.88 29.90 -55.56
N GLY A 123 1.20 29.57 -56.67
CA GLY A 123 1.25 28.23 -57.32
C GLY A 123 1.63 28.14 -58.80
N ARG A 124 1.79 26.89 -59.30
CA ARG A 124 1.46 26.37 -60.67
C ARG A 124 1.68 24.83 -60.73
N PRO A 125 1.03 24.05 -61.64
CA PRO A 125 0.91 22.59 -61.52
C PRO A 125 1.70 21.73 -62.56
N SER A 126 1.88 20.44 -62.19
CA SER A 126 2.19 19.22 -62.99
C SER A 126 3.67 18.92 -63.33
N PRO A 127 4.15 17.65 -63.52
CA PRO A 127 3.41 16.38 -63.62
C PRO A 127 3.88 15.22 -62.70
N THR A 128 3.00 14.22 -62.64
CA THR A 128 3.03 12.94 -61.93
C THR A 128 4.33 12.14 -62.12
N THR A 129 5.01 11.79 -61.01
CA THR A 129 5.99 10.70 -60.97
C THR A 129 5.60 9.74 -59.85
N ILE A 130 5.14 8.55 -60.23
CA ILE A 130 4.82 7.46 -59.30
C ILE A 130 6.15 6.91 -58.78
N ASN A 131 6.51 7.27 -57.54
CA ASN A 131 7.62 6.66 -56.82
C ASN A 131 7.06 5.64 -55.82
N PHE A 132 7.30 4.35 -56.09
CA PHE A 132 7.13 3.26 -55.14
C PHE A 132 8.06 3.50 -53.93
N LYS A 133 7.55 4.16 -52.89
CA LYS A 133 8.24 4.20 -51.59
C LYS A 133 7.97 2.89 -50.85
N LYS A 134 9.03 2.08 -50.72
CA LYS A 134 9.16 1.05 -49.68
C LYS A 134 8.69 1.65 -48.33
N PRO A 135 7.91 0.93 -47.51
CA PRO A 135 7.48 1.47 -46.24
C PRO A 135 8.70 1.47 -45.30
N ASN A 136 9.34 2.63 -45.18
CA ASN A 136 10.25 2.90 -44.08
C ASN A 136 9.41 2.86 -42.80
N LEU A 137 9.45 1.74 -42.10
CA LEU A 137 8.99 1.61 -40.72
C LEU A 137 9.81 2.57 -39.86
N THR A 138 9.33 3.79 -39.70
CA THR A 138 9.92 4.77 -38.78
C THR A 138 9.82 4.22 -37.37
N LEU A 139 10.88 4.38 -36.58
CA LEU A 139 11.00 3.94 -35.18
C LEU A 139 9.83 4.44 -34.29
N THR A 140 9.17 5.52 -34.70
CA THR A 140 7.91 6.04 -34.14
C THR A 140 6.69 5.11 -34.27
N SER A 141 6.66 4.22 -35.26
CA SER A 141 5.62 3.19 -35.43
C SER A 141 5.76 2.07 -34.39
N ILE A 142 6.99 1.65 -34.11
CA ILE A 142 7.30 0.66 -33.06
C ILE A 142 7.01 1.27 -31.67
N TYR A 143 7.33 2.56 -31.48
CA TYR A 143 7.01 3.28 -30.24
C TYR A 143 5.49 3.51 -30.05
N ARG A 144 4.72 3.72 -31.13
CA ARG A 144 3.24 3.83 -31.06
C ARG A 144 2.55 2.50 -30.75
N LYS A 145 3.14 1.35 -31.09
CA LYS A 145 2.60 0.02 -30.73
C LYS A 145 2.65 -0.26 -29.22
N SER A 146 3.50 0.45 -28.46
CA SER A 146 3.66 0.30 -27.00
C SER A 146 2.56 0.96 -26.14
N LYS A 147 1.62 1.72 -26.71
CA LYS A 147 0.66 2.55 -25.94
C LYS A 147 -0.64 1.87 -25.49
N ARG A 148 -0.97 0.67 -25.95
CA ARG A 148 -2.20 -0.04 -25.53
C ARG A 148 -1.85 -1.14 -24.54
N ARG A 149 -1.74 -0.76 -23.27
CA ARG A 149 -1.48 -1.65 -22.14
C ARG A 149 -2.56 -1.43 -21.10
N ALA A 150 -3.15 -2.51 -20.61
CA ALA A 150 -4.18 -2.49 -19.58
C ALA A 150 -3.60 -2.32 -18.17
N LEU A 151 -2.43 -2.91 -17.89
CA LEU A 151 -1.76 -2.84 -16.61
C LEU A 151 -0.32 -2.33 -16.78
N ALA A 152 0.02 -1.17 -16.24
CA ALA A 152 1.37 -0.61 -16.28
C ALA A 152 2.41 -1.53 -15.60
N LYS A 153 3.70 -1.40 -15.96
CA LYS A 153 4.79 -2.20 -15.36
C LYS A 153 4.90 -2.05 -13.84
N ASN A 154 4.53 -0.87 -13.33
CA ASN A 154 4.48 -0.53 -11.91
C ASN A 154 3.23 -1.11 -11.20
N GLY A 155 2.33 -1.78 -11.92
CA GLY A 155 1.11 -2.39 -11.37
C GLY A 155 -0.12 -1.49 -11.33
N ASP A 156 -0.03 -0.28 -11.89
CA ASP A 156 -1.17 0.63 -12.04
C ASP A 156 -2.10 0.20 -13.18
N CYS A 157 -3.41 0.21 -12.94
CA CYS A 157 -4.39 -0.12 -13.96
C CYS A 157 -4.65 1.09 -14.87
N ASN A 158 -4.40 0.93 -16.17
CA ASN A 158 -4.70 1.94 -17.20
C ASN A 158 -6.09 1.69 -17.80
N ILE A 159 -7.11 1.73 -16.95
CA ILE A 159 -8.52 1.53 -17.31
C ILE A 159 -9.31 2.73 -16.83
N ILE A 160 -9.94 3.45 -17.76
CA ILE A 160 -10.78 4.60 -17.46
C ILE A 160 -12.24 4.13 -17.50
N LEU A 161 -12.92 4.23 -16.36
CA LEU A 161 -14.34 3.91 -16.28
C LEU A 161 -15.15 5.09 -16.83
N ALA A 162 -16.00 4.84 -17.83
CA ALA A 162 -16.87 5.84 -18.42
C ALA A 162 -18.35 5.55 -18.11
N ASN A 163 -19.17 6.60 -17.97
CA ASN A 163 -20.63 6.54 -17.88
C ASN A 163 -21.21 5.67 -16.75
N ILE A 164 -20.66 5.75 -15.53
CA ILE A 164 -21.26 5.10 -14.36
C ILE A 164 -22.32 6.04 -13.74
N PRO A 165 -23.61 5.69 -13.74
CA PRO A 165 -24.64 6.52 -13.14
C PRO A 165 -24.42 6.63 -11.63
N LYS A 166 -24.57 7.86 -11.10
CA LYS A 166 -24.54 8.16 -9.64
C LYS A 166 -23.22 7.79 -8.92
N LEU A 167 -22.09 7.80 -9.63
CA LEU A 167 -20.77 7.49 -9.07
C LEU A 167 -20.45 8.32 -7.81
N ARG A 168 -20.62 9.65 -7.88
CA ARG A 168 -20.35 10.57 -6.76
C ARG A 168 -21.18 10.25 -5.51
N ARG A 169 -22.47 9.93 -5.68
CA ARG A 169 -23.36 9.59 -4.55
C ARG A 169 -22.91 8.30 -3.87
N ARG A 170 -22.48 7.30 -4.64
CA ARG A 170 -22.00 6.03 -4.09
C ARG A 170 -20.71 6.23 -3.28
N TYR A 171 -19.77 7.03 -3.79
CA TYR A 171 -18.56 7.40 -3.03
C TYR A 171 -18.89 8.19 -1.75
N MET A 172 -19.86 9.12 -1.78
CA MET A 172 -20.26 9.85 -0.58
C MET A 172 -20.94 8.99 0.47
N GLN A 173 -21.63 7.91 0.07
CA GLN A 173 -22.18 6.93 1.01
C GLN A 173 -21.10 6.12 1.70
N ASP A 174 -19.93 5.97 1.07
CA ASP A 174 -18.78 5.27 1.60
C ASP A 174 -17.64 6.25 1.94
N LEU A 175 -17.94 7.19 2.82
CA LEU A 175 -17.02 8.28 3.20
C LEU A 175 -15.74 7.75 3.86
N PHE A 176 -15.85 6.69 4.66
CA PHE A 176 -14.71 6.11 5.39
C PHE A 176 -13.67 5.55 4.42
N THR A 177 -14.06 4.65 3.50
CA THR A 177 -13.09 4.09 2.54
C THR A 177 -12.56 5.17 1.61
N THR A 178 -13.42 6.11 1.16
CA THR A 178 -13.01 7.22 0.30
C THR A 178 -11.93 8.09 0.95
N LEU A 179 -12.07 8.42 2.24
CA LEU A 179 -11.10 9.25 2.95
C LEU A 179 -9.78 8.51 3.23
N VAL A 180 -9.86 7.19 3.49
CA VAL A 180 -8.67 6.34 3.66
C VAL A 180 -7.93 6.16 2.32
N ASP A 181 -8.66 6.04 1.20
CA ASP A 181 -8.10 5.86 -0.15
C ASP A 181 -7.53 7.14 -0.75
N ALA A 182 -8.02 8.31 -0.32
CA ALA A 182 -7.56 9.61 -0.80
C ALA A 182 -6.05 9.82 -0.59
N GLN A 183 -5.44 10.78 -1.26
CA GLN A 183 -4.05 11.14 -0.99
C GLN A 183 -3.90 11.76 0.42
N TRP A 184 -2.71 11.61 1.03
CA TRP A 184 -2.42 12.20 2.35
C TRP A 184 -2.74 13.69 2.42
N ARG A 185 -2.41 14.45 1.35
CA ARG A 185 -2.72 15.89 1.25
C ARG A 185 -4.22 16.16 1.40
N CYS A 186 -5.06 15.42 0.69
CA CYS A 186 -6.52 15.58 0.76
C CYS A 186 -7.05 15.16 2.13
N THR A 187 -6.59 14.02 2.67
CA THR A 187 -7.01 13.55 4.00
C THR A 187 -6.66 14.57 5.09
N LEU A 188 -5.44 15.11 5.09
CA LEU A 188 -5.01 16.14 6.05
C LEU A 188 -5.78 17.45 5.89
N MET A 189 -6.04 17.89 4.64
CA MET A 189 -6.85 19.07 4.38
C MET A 189 -8.28 18.91 4.90
N VAL A 190 -8.91 17.74 4.72
CA VAL A 190 -10.26 17.46 5.24
C VAL A 190 -10.28 17.54 6.77
N PHE A 191 -9.29 16.98 7.46
CA PHE A 191 -9.21 17.08 8.92
C PHE A 191 -8.96 18.51 9.40
N LEU A 192 -8.03 19.23 8.77
CA LEU A 192 -7.76 20.63 9.10
C LEU A 192 -9.01 21.49 8.95
N MET A 193 -9.75 21.31 7.84
CA MET A 193 -11.02 22.01 7.62
C MET A 193 -12.06 21.61 8.65
N SER A 194 -12.16 20.32 9.01
CA SER A 194 -13.08 19.86 10.06
C SER A 194 -12.81 20.51 11.41
N PHE A 195 -11.54 20.63 11.82
CA PHE A 195 -11.16 21.30 13.06
C PHE A 195 -11.47 22.79 13.03
N ILE A 196 -11.04 23.50 11.98
CA ILE A 196 -11.30 24.93 11.84
C ILE A 196 -12.80 25.24 11.84
N LEU A 197 -13.60 24.45 11.11
CA LEU A 197 -15.06 24.60 11.09
C LEU A 197 -15.69 24.34 12.46
N SER A 198 -15.23 23.32 13.18
CA SER A 198 -15.72 23.02 14.53
C SER A 198 -15.39 24.13 15.54
N TRP A 199 -14.16 24.65 15.51
CA TRP A 199 -13.72 25.75 16.38
C TRP A 199 -14.45 27.06 16.06
N SER A 200 -14.63 27.36 14.78
CA SER A 200 -15.34 28.56 14.34
C SER A 200 -16.82 28.47 14.68
N GLY A 201 -17.45 27.32 14.45
CA GLY A 201 -18.86 27.09 14.80
C GLY A 201 -19.11 27.16 16.30
N CYS A 202 -18.28 26.50 17.12
CA CYS A 202 -18.41 26.56 18.57
C CYS A 202 -18.07 27.94 19.13
N GLY A 203 -17.03 28.60 18.61
CA GLY A 203 -16.69 29.98 18.96
C GLY A 203 -17.80 30.98 18.64
N PHE A 204 -18.52 30.78 17.52
CA PHE A 204 -19.70 31.56 17.20
C PHE A 204 -20.86 31.31 18.15
N ILE A 205 -21.10 30.05 18.55
CA ILE A 205 -22.13 29.73 19.56
C ILE A 205 -21.79 30.36 20.92
N TRP A 206 -20.52 30.27 21.35
CA TRP A 206 -20.05 30.95 22.57
C TRP A 206 -20.27 32.47 22.49
N TYR A 207 -19.93 33.08 21.36
CA TYR A 207 -20.18 34.51 21.13
C TYR A 207 -21.67 34.83 21.22
N MET A 208 -22.55 33.99 20.67
CA MET A 208 -23.99 34.17 20.76
C MET A 208 -24.52 34.05 22.19
N ILE A 209 -24.04 33.08 22.98
CA ILE A 209 -24.43 32.92 24.39
C ILE A 209 -24.07 34.17 25.20
N ALA A 210 -22.84 34.67 25.05
CA ALA A 210 -22.38 35.90 25.71
C ALA A 210 -23.16 37.14 25.22
N TYR A 211 -23.52 37.19 23.93
CA TYR A 211 -24.33 38.26 23.38
C TYR A 211 -25.76 38.27 23.92
N THR A 212 -26.42 37.11 23.99
CA THR A 212 -27.79 36.99 24.51
C THR A 212 -27.87 37.24 26.01
N HIS A 213 -26.82 36.89 26.76
CA HIS A 213 -26.74 37.17 28.19
C HIS A 213 -26.49 38.67 28.46
N GLY A 214 -25.93 39.42 27.51
CA GLY A 214 -25.61 40.84 27.66
C GLY A 214 -24.22 41.09 28.25
N ASP A 215 -23.31 40.11 28.16
CA ASP A 215 -21.94 40.21 28.70
C ASP A 215 -21.07 41.24 27.96
N PHE A 216 -21.43 41.56 26.71
CA PHE A 216 -20.73 42.58 25.92
C PHE A 216 -21.25 44.01 26.16
N ALA A 217 -22.31 44.20 26.97
CA ALA A 217 -22.83 45.53 27.24
C ALA A 217 -21.82 46.35 28.07
N PRO A 218 -21.55 47.61 27.70
CA PRO A 218 -20.55 48.45 28.38
C PRO A 218 -20.90 48.70 29.86
N GLU A 219 -22.18 48.62 30.22
CA GLU A 219 -22.68 48.73 31.59
C GLU A 219 -22.32 47.51 32.46
N ASN A 220 -22.20 46.32 31.84
CA ASN A 220 -21.96 45.05 32.53
C ASN A 220 -20.47 44.69 32.57
N MET A 221 -19.66 45.22 31.65
CA MET A 221 -18.26 44.83 31.48
C MET A 221 -17.34 45.27 32.65
N ASN A 222 -17.73 46.30 33.40
CA ASN A 222 -16.98 46.84 34.55
C ASN A 222 -17.77 46.77 35.87
N ASN A 223 -18.92 46.10 35.88
CA ASN A 223 -19.79 46.08 37.04
C ASN A 223 -19.46 44.88 37.94
N VAL A 224 -19.10 45.15 39.20
CA VAL A 224 -18.74 44.11 40.19
C VAL A 224 -19.94 43.24 40.56
N THR A 225 -21.17 43.72 40.31
CA THR A 225 -22.41 42.99 40.62
C THR A 225 -22.88 42.06 39.51
N TRP A 226 -22.32 42.16 38.29
CA TRP A 226 -22.69 41.32 37.16
C TRP A 226 -21.66 40.22 36.95
N GLN A 227 -22.09 38.96 36.98
CA GLN A 227 -21.23 37.82 36.75
C GLN A 227 -21.42 37.29 35.32
N PRO A 228 -20.40 37.36 34.44
CA PRO A 228 -20.53 36.92 33.05
C PRO A 228 -20.57 35.40 32.94
N CYS A 229 -21.12 34.86 31.84
CA CYS A 229 -21.12 33.41 31.60
C CYS A 229 -19.68 32.86 31.44
N VAL A 230 -18.80 33.64 30.80
CA VAL A 230 -17.38 33.31 30.60
C VAL A 230 -16.53 34.52 30.95
N ILE A 231 -15.60 34.34 31.89
CA ILE A 231 -14.71 35.40 32.35
C ILE A 231 -13.74 35.80 31.22
N ASN A 232 -13.46 37.11 31.07
CA ASN A 232 -12.51 37.68 30.12
C ASN A 232 -12.81 37.38 28.63
N MET A 233 -14.08 37.25 28.27
CA MET A 233 -14.54 37.06 26.89
C MET A 233 -15.16 38.35 26.34
N GLN A 234 -14.33 39.23 25.78
CA GLN A 234 -14.75 40.58 25.34
C GLN A 234 -14.87 40.75 23.81
N SER A 235 -14.43 39.77 23.02
CA SER A 235 -14.44 39.84 21.56
C SER A 235 -14.77 38.50 20.91
N PHE A 236 -15.13 38.52 19.63
CA PHE A 236 -15.30 37.31 18.84
C PHE A 236 -14.01 36.48 18.83
N THR A 237 -12.85 37.11 18.69
CA THR A 237 -11.54 36.44 18.76
C THR A 237 -11.32 35.75 20.11
N ALA A 238 -11.71 36.38 21.22
CA ALA A 238 -11.64 35.75 22.54
C ALA A 238 -12.57 34.52 22.65
N SER A 239 -13.75 34.59 22.02
CA SER A 239 -14.73 33.48 21.97
C SER A 239 -14.19 32.31 21.14
N PHE A 240 -13.55 32.60 20.00
CA PHE A 240 -12.88 31.60 19.17
C PHE A 240 -11.71 30.94 19.88
N LEU A 241 -10.85 31.71 20.55
CA LEU A 241 -9.74 31.18 21.34
C LEU A 241 -10.26 30.30 22.49
N PHE A 242 -11.30 30.73 23.19
CA PHE A 242 -11.93 29.93 24.24
C PHE A 242 -12.51 28.61 23.70
N SER A 243 -13.09 28.64 22.50
CA SER A 243 -13.55 27.43 21.82
C SER A 243 -12.40 26.45 21.52
N ILE A 244 -11.23 26.94 21.10
CA ILE A 244 -10.04 26.09 20.88
C ILE A 244 -9.55 25.52 22.22
N GLU A 245 -9.42 26.38 23.24
CA GLU A 245 -8.96 25.99 24.58
C GLU A 245 -9.83 24.89 25.19
N THR A 246 -11.15 24.99 24.99
CA THR A 246 -12.14 24.02 25.49
C THR A 246 -12.09 22.72 24.68
N GLN A 247 -12.16 22.79 23.34
CA GLN A 247 -12.25 21.59 22.51
C GLN A 247 -10.94 20.80 22.44
N HIS A 248 -9.78 21.48 22.48
CA HIS A 248 -8.47 20.84 22.53
C HIS A 248 -8.02 20.53 23.97
N THR A 249 -8.83 20.87 24.97
CA THR A 249 -8.54 20.64 26.40
C THR A 249 -7.22 21.28 26.88
N THR A 250 -6.80 22.37 26.24
CA THR A 250 -5.59 23.12 26.66
C THR A 250 -5.83 23.86 27.96
N GLY A 251 -7.00 24.51 28.09
CA GLY A 251 -7.46 25.15 29.33
C GLY A 251 -6.43 26.05 30.01
N PHE A 252 -5.98 27.14 29.37
CA PHE A 252 -5.00 28.05 29.95
C PHE A 252 -5.44 28.70 31.28
N GLY A 253 -6.74 28.70 31.58
CA GLY A 253 -7.31 29.20 32.84
C GLY A 253 -7.52 30.72 32.86
N TYR A 254 -7.09 31.45 31.84
CA TYR A 254 -7.37 32.89 31.70
C TYR A 254 -8.85 33.20 31.41
N ARG A 255 -9.53 32.26 30.73
CA ARG A 255 -10.97 32.27 30.44
C ARG A 255 -11.60 31.04 31.08
N MET A 256 -12.66 31.24 31.84
CA MET A 256 -13.31 30.18 32.61
C MET A 256 -14.83 30.37 32.56
N VAL A 257 -15.56 29.26 32.48
CA VAL A 257 -17.02 29.22 32.55
C VAL A 257 -17.46 29.41 34.00
N THR A 258 -18.46 30.24 34.24
CA THR A 258 -19.07 30.46 35.57
C THR A 258 -20.32 29.62 35.75
N GLU A 259 -20.84 29.55 36.99
CA GLU A 259 -22.03 28.77 37.32
C GLU A 259 -23.36 29.47 37.01
N GLU A 260 -23.33 30.70 36.48
CA GLU A 260 -24.54 31.52 36.25
C GLU A 260 -25.40 30.99 35.11
N CYS A 261 -24.75 30.63 34.00
CA CYS A 261 -25.44 30.35 32.74
C CYS A 261 -25.52 28.85 32.49
N VAL A 262 -26.70 28.27 32.73
CA VAL A 262 -26.96 26.83 32.48
C VAL A 262 -26.74 26.45 31.01
N ASP A 263 -27.09 27.35 30.08
CA ASP A 263 -26.88 27.15 28.64
C ASP A 263 -25.39 27.03 28.28
N ALA A 264 -24.53 27.81 28.94
CA ALA A 264 -23.07 27.74 28.77
C ALA A 264 -22.52 26.40 29.26
N ILE A 265 -22.97 25.92 30.42
CA ILE A 265 -22.55 24.63 30.99
C ILE A 265 -23.00 23.47 30.09
N ALA A 266 -24.26 23.49 29.64
CA ALA A 266 -24.79 22.47 28.73
C ALA A 266 -24.01 22.44 27.40
N PHE A 267 -23.72 23.61 26.83
CA PHE A 267 -22.95 23.71 25.60
C PHE A 267 -21.50 23.25 25.79
N PHE A 268 -20.86 23.61 26.91
CA PHE A 268 -19.52 23.14 27.27
C PHE A 268 -19.44 21.60 27.31
N CYS A 269 -20.43 20.93 27.92
CA CYS A 269 -20.51 19.47 27.94
C CYS A 269 -20.68 18.90 26.53
N PHE A 270 -21.57 19.47 25.72
CA PHE A 270 -21.78 19.03 24.34
C PHE A 270 -20.51 19.21 23.48
N GLN A 271 -19.86 20.36 23.57
CA GLN A 271 -18.62 20.66 22.86
C GLN A 271 -17.51 19.68 23.23
N SER A 272 -17.39 19.33 24.52
CA SER A 272 -16.40 18.38 25.01
C SER A 272 -16.62 16.98 24.40
N ILE A 273 -17.87 16.50 24.39
CA ILE A 273 -18.21 15.20 23.78
C ILE A 273 -17.97 15.22 22.26
N ALA A 274 -18.42 16.27 21.57
CA ALA A 274 -18.22 16.41 20.13
C ALA A 274 -16.74 16.48 19.74
N GLY A 275 -15.92 17.19 20.53
CA GLY A 275 -14.48 17.29 20.33
C GLY A 275 -13.79 15.93 20.44
N LEU A 276 -14.12 15.15 21.48
CA LEU A 276 -13.60 13.79 21.66
C LEU A 276 -13.99 12.86 20.50
N MET A 277 -15.22 12.95 20.00
CA MET A 277 -15.67 12.17 18.86
C MET A 277 -14.87 12.49 17.59
N ILE A 278 -14.68 13.79 17.27
CA ILE A 278 -13.89 14.22 16.10
C ILE A 278 -12.45 13.73 16.21
N GLN A 279 -11.84 13.85 17.39
CA GLN A 279 -10.47 13.38 17.64
C GLN A 279 -10.34 11.86 17.48
N ALA A 280 -11.31 11.09 18.01
CA ALA A 280 -11.34 9.63 17.85
C ALA A 280 -11.44 9.20 16.37
N PHE A 281 -12.29 9.86 15.59
CA PHE A 281 -12.37 9.60 14.14
C PHE A 281 -11.06 9.90 13.41
N MET A 282 -10.40 11.02 13.73
CA MET A 282 -9.11 11.37 13.14
C MET A 282 -8.07 10.27 13.41
N VAL A 283 -7.89 9.88 14.66
CA VAL A 283 -6.93 8.84 15.05
C VAL A 283 -7.27 7.52 14.38
N GLY A 284 -8.54 7.12 14.34
CA GLY A 284 -8.97 5.87 13.70
C GLY A 284 -8.68 5.83 12.19
N ILE A 285 -8.94 6.92 11.47
CA ILE A 285 -8.68 7.01 10.03
C ILE A 285 -7.18 7.09 9.74
N VAL A 286 -6.44 7.90 10.49
CA VAL A 286 -4.98 8.01 10.33
C VAL A 286 -4.31 6.67 10.61
N PHE A 287 -4.69 5.99 11.70
CA PHE A 287 -4.19 4.66 12.02
C PHE A 287 -4.50 3.65 10.90
N THR A 288 -5.75 3.59 10.44
CA THR A 288 -6.15 2.69 9.34
C THR A 288 -5.37 3.00 8.06
N LYS A 289 -5.15 4.29 7.76
CA LYS A 289 -4.38 4.72 6.57
C LYS A 289 -2.90 4.38 6.68
N MET A 290 -2.28 4.52 7.86
CA MET A 290 -0.89 4.13 8.11
C MET A 290 -0.69 2.62 8.09
N ALA A 291 -1.68 1.86 8.61
CA ALA A 291 -1.62 0.41 8.64
C ALA A 291 -1.65 -0.23 7.24
N ARG A 292 -2.12 0.50 6.21
CA ARG A 292 -2.23 -0.01 4.85
C ARG A 292 -0.85 -0.24 4.20
N PRO A 293 -0.59 -1.44 3.69
CA PRO A 293 0.70 -1.83 3.12
C PRO A 293 0.89 -1.34 1.68
N LYS A 294 0.55 -0.09 1.35
CA LYS A 294 0.68 0.44 -0.03
C LYS A 294 2.14 0.39 -0.52
N GLN A 295 3.08 0.74 0.37
CA GLN A 295 4.52 0.70 0.07
C GLN A 295 5.07 -0.73 -0.07
N ARG A 296 4.41 -1.75 0.50
CA ARG A 296 4.89 -3.14 0.39
C ARG A 296 4.78 -3.71 -1.01
N SER A 297 3.77 -3.29 -1.77
CA SER A 297 3.70 -3.67 -3.20
C SER A 297 4.92 -3.21 -4.01
N GLN A 298 5.62 -2.15 -3.57
CA GLN A 298 6.81 -1.62 -4.23
C GLN A 298 8.11 -2.36 -3.84
N THR A 299 8.12 -3.12 -2.74
CA THR A 299 9.27 -3.93 -2.34
C THR A 299 9.30 -5.30 -3.03
N ILE A 300 8.19 -5.70 -3.65
CA ILE A 300 8.12 -6.88 -4.50
C ILE A 300 8.57 -6.48 -5.91
N MET A 301 9.59 -7.15 -6.41
CA MET A 301 10.16 -6.87 -7.71
C MET A 301 9.81 -7.99 -8.70
N PHE A 302 9.45 -7.59 -9.92
CA PHE A 302 9.32 -8.48 -11.07
C PHE A 302 10.45 -8.23 -12.07
N SER A 303 10.82 -9.25 -12.86
CA SER A 303 11.75 -9.06 -13.96
C SER A 303 11.20 -8.05 -14.96
N ARG A 304 12.06 -7.18 -15.51
CA ARG A 304 11.67 -6.21 -16.55
C ARG A 304 11.13 -6.93 -17.80
N ASN A 305 11.82 -8.00 -18.18
CA ASN A 305 11.50 -8.85 -19.32
C ASN A 305 11.04 -10.23 -18.84
N ALA A 306 10.15 -10.83 -19.61
CA ALA A 306 9.90 -12.27 -19.53
C ALA A 306 10.76 -12.96 -20.59
N VAL A 307 11.02 -14.25 -20.42
CA VAL A 307 11.84 -15.02 -21.37
C VAL A 307 11.12 -16.29 -21.78
N ILE A 308 11.37 -16.73 -23.02
CA ILE A 308 10.95 -18.05 -23.50
C ILE A 308 12.21 -18.84 -23.81
N CYS A 309 12.36 -20.01 -23.17
CA CYS A 309 13.45 -20.93 -23.45
C CYS A 309 13.02 -22.39 -23.26
N GLN A 310 13.81 -23.29 -23.82
CA GLN A 310 13.62 -24.72 -23.61
C GLN A 310 14.15 -25.12 -22.23
N ARG A 311 13.32 -25.82 -21.45
CA ARG A 311 13.68 -26.42 -20.16
C ARG A 311 13.11 -27.83 -20.13
N ASP A 312 13.94 -28.81 -19.80
CA ASP A 312 13.57 -30.24 -19.75
C ASP A 312 12.86 -30.74 -21.02
N GLY A 313 13.34 -30.29 -22.19
CA GLY A 313 12.80 -30.65 -23.50
C GLY A 313 11.57 -29.86 -23.96
N GLN A 314 10.92 -29.10 -23.08
CA GLN A 314 9.69 -28.34 -23.40
C GLN A 314 9.95 -26.83 -23.47
N LEU A 315 9.20 -26.11 -24.32
CA LEU A 315 9.23 -24.65 -24.34
C LEU A 315 8.48 -24.10 -23.13
N CYS A 316 9.10 -23.13 -22.45
CA CYS A 316 8.58 -22.59 -21.21
C CYS A 316 8.65 -21.05 -21.22
N PHE A 317 7.55 -20.41 -20.84
CA PHE A 317 7.49 -18.97 -20.58
C PHE A 317 7.86 -18.71 -19.12
N MET A 318 8.81 -17.83 -18.88
CA MET A 318 9.38 -17.60 -17.55
C MET A 318 9.48 -16.12 -17.21
N PHE A 319 9.23 -15.80 -15.94
CA PHE A 319 9.51 -14.49 -15.36
C PHE A 319 10.02 -14.66 -13.94
N ARG A 320 10.76 -13.67 -13.45
CA ARG A 320 11.34 -13.70 -12.11
C ARG A 320 10.56 -12.81 -11.17
N VAL A 321 10.35 -13.29 -9.95
CA VAL A 321 9.76 -12.53 -8.86
C VAL A 321 10.65 -12.64 -7.62
N GLY A 322 10.74 -11.58 -6.84
CA GLY A 322 11.48 -11.59 -5.58
C GLY A 322 11.00 -10.52 -4.61
N ASP A 323 11.21 -10.76 -3.32
CA ASP A 323 11.00 -9.75 -2.27
C ASP A 323 12.36 -9.13 -1.93
N MET A 324 12.44 -7.79 -2.01
CA MET A 324 13.67 -7.06 -1.66
C MET A 324 13.93 -7.03 -0.15
N ARG A 325 12.96 -7.40 0.70
CA ARG A 325 13.12 -7.28 2.14
C ARG A 325 13.75 -8.51 2.78
N GLU A 326 14.80 -8.30 3.55
CA GLU A 326 15.56 -9.37 4.19
C GLU A 326 14.86 -10.02 5.41
N LYS A 327 14.05 -9.26 6.16
CA LYS A 327 13.59 -9.65 7.52
C LYS A 327 12.13 -10.02 7.65
N SER A 328 11.29 -9.71 6.66
CA SER A 328 9.85 -10.01 6.77
C SER A 328 9.41 -10.69 5.50
N HIS A 329 8.94 -11.91 5.62
CA HIS A 329 8.59 -12.71 4.46
C HIS A 329 7.11 -12.54 4.12
N LEU A 330 6.77 -12.79 2.86
CA LEU A 330 5.40 -12.84 2.39
C LEU A 330 4.85 -14.24 2.68
N ILE A 331 3.88 -14.32 3.59
CA ILE A 331 3.24 -15.57 4.00
C ILE A 331 2.12 -15.90 3.01
N GLY A 332 2.02 -17.17 2.61
CA GLY A 332 0.96 -17.64 1.72
C GLY A 332 0.98 -16.93 0.36
N ALA A 333 2.18 -16.67 -0.16
CA ALA A 333 2.31 -16.01 -1.44
C ALA A 333 1.79 -16.92 -2.57
N SER A 334 0.99 -16.36 -3.47
CA SER A 334 0.43 -17.06 -4.62
C SER A 334 0.52 -16.21 -5.87
N ILE A 335 0.95 -16.84 -6.97
CA ILE A 335 1.07 -16.18 -8.27
C ILE A 335 -0.11 -16.56 -9.14
N ARG A 336 -0.77 -15.54 -9.70
CA ARG A 336 -1.84 -15.68 -10.68
C ARG A 336 -1.41 -14.99 -11.97
N THR A 337 -1.44 -15.75 -13.06
CA THR A 337 -1.09 -15.21 -14.38
C THR A 337 -2.29 -15.24 -15.30
N ARG A 338 -2.55 -14.11 -15.97
CA ARG A 338 -3.67 -13.90 -16.86
C ARG A 338 -3.17 -13.49 -18.24
N PHE A 339 -3.53 -14.26 -19.24
CA PHE A 339 -3.28 -13.97 -20.64
C PHE A 339 -4.44 -13.15 -21.21
N ILE A 340 -4.15 -11.95 -21.71
CA ILE A 340 -5.13 -11.01 -22.22
C ILE A 340 -4.94 -10.89 -23.74
N ARG A 341 -5.93 -11.32 -24.51
CA ARG A 341 -5.91 -11.27 -25.98
C ARG A 341 -7.31 -11.05 -26.53
N SER A 342 -7.42 -10.49 -27.73
CA SER A 342 -8.70 -10.47 -28.47
C SER A 342 -8.94 -11.82 -29.12
N ARG A 343 -10.11 -12.43 -28.90
CA ARG A 343 -10.49 -13.72 -29.49
C ARG A 343 -11.82 -13.55 -30.23
N MET A 344 -11.96 -14.18 -31.40
CA MET A 344 -13.27 -14.41 -32.01
C MET A 344 -13.75 -15.81 -31.66
N THR A 345 -15.01 -15.93 -31.24
CA THR A 345 -15.63 -17.22 -30.98
C THR A 345 -16.00 -17.90 -32.30
N PRO A 346 -16.14 -19.23 -32.35
CA PRO A 346 -16.61 -19.92 -33.56
C PRO A 346 -18.01 -19.47 -34.00
N GLU A 347 -18.82 -18.92 -33.10
CA GLU A 347 -20.13 -18.32 -33.38
C GLU A 347 -20.04 -16.90 -33.98
N GLY A 348 -18.83 -16.34 -34.10
CA GLY A 348 -18.58 -15.02 -34.70
C GLY A 348 -18.59 -13.85 -33.70
N GLU A 349 -18.72 -14.08 -32.39
CA GLU A 349 -18.63 -13.02 -31.39
C GLU A 349 -17.17 -12.59 -31.19
N MET A 350 -16.91 -11.27 -31.20
CA MET A 350 -15.58 -10.73 -30.93
C MET A 350 -15.43 -10.36 -29.45
N LEU A 351 -14.67 -11.15 -28.70
CA LEU A 351 -14.33 -10.89 -27.30
C LEU A 351 -13.05 -10.05 -27.22
N SER A 352 -13.17 -8.80 -26.77
CA SER A 352 -12.04 -7.88 -26.62
C SER A 352 -12.20 -6.97 -25.39
N PRO A 353 -11.41 -7.16 -24.32
CA PRO A 353 -10.38 -8.19 -24.11
C PRO A 353 -10.94 -9.52 -23.58
N HIS A 354 -10.44 -10.66 -24.09
CA HIS A 354 -10.65 -11.98 -23.49
C HIS A 354 -9.49 -12.32 -22.53
N ILE A 355 -9.82 -12.79 -21.34
CA ILE A 355 -8.85 -13.09 -20.27
C ILE A 355 -8.86 -14.60 -20.02
N THR A 356 -7.72 -15.25 -20.21
CA THR A 356 -7.52 -16.68 -19.98
C THR A 356 -6.51 -16.89 -18.87
N HIS A 357 -6.72 -17.87 -18.00
CA HIS A 357 -5.74 -18.23 -16.97
C HIS A 357 -4.52 -18.90 -17.60
N LEU A 358 -3.32 -18.51 -17.19
CA LEU A 358 -2.07 -19.13 -17.61
C LEU A 358 -1.49 -19.89 -16.42
N LYS A 359 -1.51 -21.23 -16.46
CA LYS A 359 -1.03 -22.07 -15.35
C LYS A 359 0.47 -21.87 -15.14
N VAL A 360 0.88 -21.38 -13.98
CA VAL A 360 2.28 -21.23 -13.63
C VAL A 360 2.63 -22.30 -12.61
N SER A 361 3.84 -22.82 -12.69
CA SER A 361 4.46 -23.71 -11.72
C SER A 361 5.78 -23.10 -11.26
N ILE A 362 6.12 -23.31 -9.98
CA ILE A 362 7.42 -22.95 -9.42
C ILE A 362 8.03 -24.22 -8.87
N ASP A 363 9.10 -24.65 -9.54
CA ASP A 363 9.74 -25.93 -9.30
C ASP A 363 8.71 -27.06 -9.37
N ASP A 364 8.27 -27.62 -8.23
CA ASP A 364 7.26 -28.69 -8.13
C ASP A 364 5.91 -28.22 -7.56
N TYR A 365 5.81 -26.98 -7.10
CA TYR A 365 4.57 -26.42 -6.56
C TYR A 365 3.79 -25.71 -7.66
N ASP A 366 2.47 -25.86 -7.66
CA ASP A 366 1.59 -25.15 -8.61
C ASP A 366 1.62 -23.63 -8.30
N ASP A 367 0.78 -23.19 -7.36
CA ASP A 367 0.49 -21.75 -7.20
C ASP A 367 1.04 -21.15 -5.91
N GLN A 368 1.48 -21.96 -4.94
CA GLN A 368 2.01 -21.48 -3.66
C GLN A 368 3.52 -21.29 -3.72
N VAL A 369 3.97 -20.12 -3.29
CA VAL A 369 5.35 -19.70 -3.42
C VAL A 369 5.95 -19.42 -2.05
N PHE A 370 7.12 -19.99 -1.81
CA PHE A 370 7.95 -19.60 -0.69
C PHE A 370 9.05 -18.63 -1.16
N LEU A 371 8.79 -17.32 -1.02
CA LEU A 371 9.67 -16.24 -1.47
C LEU A 371 10.77 -15.94 -0.45
N MET A 372 11.68 -16.89 -0.20
CA MET A 372 12.88 -16.64 0.60
C MET A 372 14.01 -15.99 -0.21
N TRP A 373 14.11 -16.36 -1.49
CA TRP A 373 14.99 -15.76 -2.48
C TRP A 373 14.19 -15.52 -3.77
N PRO A 374 14.72 -14.72 -4.72
CA PRO A 374 14.11 -14.58 -6.03
C PRO A 374 13.90 -15.92 -6.75
N VAL A 375 12.65 -16.23 -7.08
CA VAL A 375 12.26 -17.45 -7.80
C VAL A 375 11.89 -17.14 -9.24
N VAL A 376 12.03 -18.13 -10.12
CA VAL A 376 11.60 -18.03 -11.52
C VAL A 376 10.30 -18.81 -11.67
N ALA A 377 9.22 -18.09 -11.91
CA ALA A 377 7.94 -18.65 -12.27
C ALA A 377 8.00 -19.21 -13.69
N VAL A 378 7.53 -20.45 -13.88
CA VAL A 378 7.59 -21.18 -15.15
C VAL A 378 6.19 -21.59 -15.58
N HIS A 379 5.77 -21.14 -16.75
CA HIS A 379 4.63 -21.68 -17.45
C HIS A 379 5.14 -22.61 -18.55
N LYS A 380 4.83 -23.91 -18.44
CA LYS A 380 5.10 -24.90 -19.49
C LYS A 380 4.09 -24.69 -20.61
N ILE A 381 4.58 -24.53 -21.84
CA ILE A 381 3.74 -24.30 -23.02
C ILE A 381 3.27 -25.66 -23.55
N ASP A 382 2.17 -26.15 -22.96
CA ASP A 382 1.47 -27.37 -23.34
C ASP A 382 0.35 -27.10 -24.36
N ARG A 383 -0.36 -28.16 -24.77
CA ARG A 383 -1.47 -28.08 -25.75
C ARG A 383 -2.65 -27.23 -25.28
N ASP A 384 -2.81 -27.10 -23.96
CA ASP A 384 -3.87 -26.31 -23.34
C ASP A 384 -3.48 -24.82 -23.21
N SER A 385 -2.20 -24.50 -23.42
CA SER A 385 -1.70 -23.14 -23.35
C SER A 385 -2.19 -22.26 -24.51
N PRO A 386 -2.64 -21.02 -24.25
CA PRO A 386 -3.05 -20.09 -25.31
C PRO A 386 -1.89 -19.62 -26.19
N ILE A 387 -0.64 -19.92 -25.82
CA ILE A 387 0.58 -19.60 -26.57
C ILE A 387 1.21 -20.84 -27.23
N TYR A 388 0.48 -21.95 -27.35
CA TYR A 388 0.98 -23.21 -27.93
C TYR A 388 1.38 -23.10 -29.40
N ASP A 389 0.57 -22.42 -30.22
CA ASP A 389 0.83 -22.19 -31.65
C ASP A 389 1.80 -21.00 -31.92
N LEU A 390 2.32 -20.35 -30.88
CA LEU A 390 3.11 -19.12 -31.03
C LEU A 390 4.57 -19.43 -31.39
N SER A 391 5.05 -18.94 -32.54
CA SER A 391 6.47 -19.01 -32.91
C SER A 391 7.26 -17.74 -32.52
N ALA A 392 8.59 -17.81 -32.62
CA ALA A 392 9.45 -16.64 -32.38
C ALA A 392 9.18 -15.48 -33.36
N ALA A 393 8.78 -15.79 -34.60
CA ALA A 393 8.43 -14.79 -35.61
C ALA A 393 7.04 -14.18 -35.33
N ASP A 394 6.09 -15.00 -34.90
CA ASP A 394 4.73 -14.56 -34.60
C ASP A 394 4.69 -13.62 -33.39
N LEU A 395 5.54 -13.88 -32.39
CA LEU A 395 5.69 -13.03 -31.20
C LEU A 395 5.92 -11.54 -31.54
N LEU A 396 6.60 -11.23 -32.65
CA LEU A 396 6.86 -9.86 -33.09
C LEU A 396 5.63 -9.14 -33.67
N ASN A 397 4.68 -9.91 -34.21
CA ASN A 397 3.48 -9.39 -34.87
C ASN A 397 2.24 -9.50 -33.99
N GLU A 398 2.26 -10.37 -33.00
CA GLU A 398 1.11 -10.66 -32.15
C GLU A 398 0.79 -9.53 -31.18
N ARG A 399 -0.47 -9.49 -30.73
CA ARG A 399 -0.98 -8.51 -29.76
C ARG A 399 -1.64 -9.25 -28.62
N PHE A 400 -0.88 -9.45 -27.55
CA PHE A 400 -1.37 -9.96 -26.28
C PHE A 400 -0.69 -9.21 -25.13
N GLU A 401 -1.22 -9.36 -23.93
CA GLU A 401 -0.61 -8.86 -22.70
C GLU A 401 -0.69 -9.97 -21.65
N VAL A 402 0.43 -10.28 -21.01
CA VAL A 402 0.47 -11.25 -19.91
C VAL A 402 0.50 -10.48 -18.60
N ALA A 403 -0.61 -10.45 -17.88
CA ALA A 403 -0.71 -9.81 -16.56
C ALA A 403 -0.35 -10.83 -15.47
N VAL A 404 0.64 -10.49 -14.65
CA VAL A 404 1.10 -11.28 -13.51
C VAL A 404 0.69 -10.58 -12.23
N ILE A 405 0.13 -11.35 -11.31
CA ILE A 405 -0.37 -10.87 -10.02
C ILE A 405 0.23 -11.77 -8.94
N LEU A 406 0.97 -11.19 -8.01
CA LEU A 406 1.40 -11.85 -6.80
C LEU A 406 0.52 -11.39 -5.65
N GLU A 407 -0.18 -12.32 -5.02
CA GLU A 407 -0.95 -12.09 -3.79
C GLU A 407 -0.20 -12.72 -2.63
N GLY A 408 -0.23 -12.11 -1.45
CA GLY A 408 0.30 -12.74 -0.24
C GLY A 408 0.07 -11.87 0.99
N THR A 409 0.33 -12.41 2.17
CA THR A 409 0.05 -11.73 3.44
C THR A 409 1.35 -11.30 4.10
N THR A 410 1.45 -10.03 4.51
CA THR A 410 2.66 -9.56 5.20
C THR A 410 2.67 -10.01 6.66
N GLU A 411 3.76 -10.68 7.05
CA GLU A 411 3.96 -11.21 8.42
C GLU A 411 3.73 -10.18 9.53
N SER A 412 4.19 -8.94 9.35
CA SER A 412 4.14 -7.92 10.40
C SER A 412 2.75 -7.34 10.68
N THR A 413 1.85 -7.31 9.70
CA THR A 413 0.53 -6.67 9.83
C THR A 413 -0.64 -7.63 9.62
N GLY A 414 -0.39 -8.84 9.12
CA GLY A 414 -1.43 -9.80 8.75
C GLY A 414 -2.32 -9.33 7.58
N GLN A 415 -1.99 -8.22 6.92
CA GLN A 415 -2.76 -7.70 5.80
C GLN A 415 -2.30 -8.32 4.47
N THR A 416 -3.25 -8.55 3.58
CA THR A 416 -2.98 -9.04 2.23
C THR A 416 -2.45 -7.91 1.34
N VAL A 417 -1.41 -8.22 0.58
CA VAL A 417 -0.76 -7.35 -0.40
C VAL A 417 -0.89 -8.00 -1.77
N GLN A 418 -1.17 -7.17 -2.76
CA GLN A 418 -1.20 -7.59 -4.16
C GLN A 418 -0.20 -6.73 -4.95
N ALA A 419 0.82 -7.38 -5.51
CA ALA A 419 1.74 -6.77 -6.46
C ALA A 419 1.39 -7.24 -7.87
N ARG A 420 1.50 -6.33 -8.86
CA ARG A 420 1.03 -6.60 -10.22
C ARG A 420 2.05 -6.09 -11.23
N THR A 421 2.18 -6.79 -12.35
CA THR A 421 2.94 -6.31 -13.51
C THR A 421 2.38 -6.91 -14.79
N SER A 422 2.79 -6.38 -15.95
CA SER A 422 2.41 -6.94 -17.24
C SER A 422 3.60 -7.13 -18.16
N TYR A 423 3.51 -8.09 -19.07
CA TYR A 423 4.48 -8.31 -20.14
C TYR A 423 3.79 -8.14 -21.49
N LEU A 424 4.27 -7.18 -22.27
CA LEU A 424 3.92 -7.01 -23.68
C LEU A 424 4.73 -7.99 -24.54
N PRO A 425 4.33 -8.29 -25.78
CA PRO A 425 5.05 -9.22 -26.65
C PRO A 425 6.48 -8.72 -26.93
N SER A 426 6.66 -7.40 -27.04
CA SER A 426 7.96 -6.74 -27.19
C SER A 426 8.88 -6.85 -25.96
N GLU A 427 8.35 -7.27 -24.81
CA GLU A 427 9.11 -7.43 -23.56
C GLU A 427 9.39 -8.90 -23.25
N VAL A 428 8.86 -9.82 -24.06
CA VAL A 428 9.15 -11.24 -24.01
C VAL A 428 10.34 -11.53 -24.92
N LEU A 429 11.42 -12.08 -24.34
CA LEU A 429 12.66 -12.37 -25.05
C LEU A 429 12.74 -13.87 -25.36
N TRP A 430 12.66 -14.23 -26.64
CA TRP A 430 12.84 -15.61 -27.09
C TRP A 430 14.30 -16.04 -27.05
N GLY A 431 14.59 -17.28 -26.68
CA GLY A 431 15.95 -17.83 -26.63
C GLY A 431 16.83 -17.19 -25.57
N HIS A 432 16.23 -16.74 -24.48
CA HIS A 432 16.95 -16.13 -23.36
C HIS A 432 16.67 -16.89 -22.07
N ARG A 433 17.63 -16.89 -21.16
CA ARG A 433 17.51 -17.50 -19.83
C ARG A 433 18.01 -16.52 -18.78
N PHE A 434 17.38 -16.50 -17.62
CA PHE A 434 17.86 -15.67 -16.51
C PHE A 434 19.19 -16.17 -15.96
N ARG A 435 20.09 -15.26 -15.60
CA ARG A 435 21.35 -15.61 -14.93
C ARG A 435 21.10 -16.02 -13.47
N PRO A 436 21.83 -17.01 -12.93
CA PRO A 436 21.76 -17.34 -11.51
C PRO A 436 22.28 -16.17 -10.67
N LEU A 437 21.56 -15.85 -9.58
CA LEU A 437 21.85 -14.69 -8.72
C LEU A 437 22.21 -15.08 -7.28
N VAL A 438 21.89 -16.30 -6.86
CA VAL A 438 22.21 -16.80 -5.52
C VAL A 438 23.60 -17.43 -5.56
N LYS A 439 24.51 -16.97 -4.70
CA LYS A 439 25.85 -17.53 -4.54
C LYS A 439 26.12 -17.77 -3.06
N TYR A 440 26.83 -18.85 -2.75
CA TYR A 440 27.26 -19.11 -1.38
C TYR A 440 28.58 -18.40 -1.09
N CYS A 441 28.57 -17.46 -0.14
CA CYS A 441 29.76 -16.72 0.26
C CYS A 441 30.47 -17.48 1.40
N LYS A 442 31.59 -18.14 1.06
CA LYS A 442 32.38 -18.93 2.03
C LYS A 442 32.91 -18.10 3.20
N THR A 443 33.21 -16.81 2.98
CA THR A 443 33.75 -15.92 4.02
C THR A 443 32.71 -15.55 5.08
N LYS A 444 31.47 -15.30 4.65
CA LYS A 444 30.36 -14.94 5.55
C LYS A 444 29.57 -16.16 6.04
N MET A 445 29.87 -17.35 5.51
CA MET A 445 29.12 -18.59 5.76
C MET A 445 27.61 -18.42 5.52
N ALA A 446 27.24 -17.67 4.47
CA ALA A 446 25.87 -17.29 4.17
C ALA A 446 25.62 -17.26 2.65
N TYR A 447 24.36 -17.40 2.25
CA TYR A 447 23.92 -17.18 0.87
C TYR A 447 23.78 -15.68 0.60
N GLU A 448 24.42 -15.22 -0.47
CA GLU A 448 24.37 -13.85 -0.95
C GLU A 448 23.59 -13.80 -2.27
N VAL A 449 22.65 -12.85 -2.34
CA VAL A 449 21.71 -12.67 -3.44
C VAL A 449 22.09 -11.38 -4.16
N ASP A 450 22.68 -11.49 -5.34
CA ASP A 450 23.11 -10.31 -6.12
C ASP A 450 21.94 -9.77 -6.97
N TYR A 451 21.27 -8.74 -6.46
CA TYR A 451 20.15 -8.09 -7.15
C TYR A 451 20.55 -7.32 -8.41
N SER A 452 21.84 -7.05 -8.65
CA SER A 452 22.28 -6.44 -9.91
C SER A 452 22.01 -7.36 -11.11
N LEU A 453 22.09 -8.68 -10.88
CA LEU A 453 21.83 -9.73 -11.87
C LEU A 453 20.33 -10.09 -11.98
N PHE A 454 19.46 -9.47 -11.18
CA PHE A 454 18.05 -9.84 -11.08
C PHE A 454 17.32 -9.71 -12.42
N HIS A 455 17.62 -8.66 -13.20
CA HIS A 455 17.04 -8.45 -14.52
C HIS A 455 17.87 -9.03 -15.66
N GLU A 456 19.08 -9.53 -15.39
CA GLU A 456 20.01 -9.91 -16.44
C GLU A 456 19.66 -11.27 -17.05
N VAL A 457 19.73 -11.32 -18.38
CA VAL A 457 19.42 -12.49 -19.19
C VAL A 457 20.60 -12.85 -20.09
N SER A 458 20.80 -14.14 -20.31
CA SER A 458 21.80 -14.71 -21.23
C SER A 458 21.12 -15.36 -22.42
N LYS A 459 21.67 -15.21 -23.62
CA LYS A 459 21.22 -15.91 -24.82
C LYS A 459 21.52 -17.41 -24.69
N VAL A 460 20.56 -18.24 -25.09
CA VAL A 460 20.66 -19.69 -25.12
C VAL A 460 20.14 -20.15 -26.47
N ASP A 461 20.78 -21.17 -27.04
CA ASP A 461 20.28 -21.78 -28.26
C ASP A 461 18.93 -22.45 -27.97
N THR A 462 17.88 -21.99 -28.64
CA THR A 462 16.50 -22.43 -28.39
C THR A 462 15.80 -22.49 -29.74
N PRO A 463 15.02 -23.54 -30.01
CA PRO A 463 14.27 -23.65 -31.26
C PRO A 463 13.38 -22.40 -31.47
N LEU A 464 13.35 -21.89 -32.70
CA LEU A 464 12.57 -20.71 -33.08
C LEU A 464 11.13 -21.04 -33.50
N CYS A 465 10.82 -22.33 -33.62
CA CYS A 465 9.49 -22.83 -33.97
C CYS A 465 8.50 -22.75 -32.79
N SER A 466 7.22 -22.95 -33.09
CA SER A 466 6.17 -23.00 -32.06
C SER A 466 6.33 -24.25 -31.17
N SER A 467 5.69 -24.26 -30.00
CA SER A 467 5.70 -25.45 -29.12
C SER A 467 5.05 -26.66 -29.80
N LYS A 468 4.02 -26.42 -30.61
CA LYS A 468 3.38 -27.43 -31.46
C LYS A 468 4.31 -28.07 -32.47
N ASP A 469 5.04 -27.24 -33.22
CA ASP A 469 5.98 -27.75 -34.22
C ASP A 469 7.13 -28.51 -33.56
N LEU A 470 7.60 -28.01 -32.41
CA LEU A 470 8.62 -28.69 -31.62
C LEU A 470 8.14 -30.04 -31.11
N GLU A 471 6.92 -30.12 -30.57
CA GLU A 471 6.33 -31.37 -30.08
C GLU A 471 6.15 -32.37 -31.23
N ASN A 472 5.62 -31.93 -32.38
CA ASN A 472 5.49 -32.76 -33.57
C ASN A 472 6.85 -33.30 -34.06
N TYR A 473 7.87 -32.45 -34.06
CA TYR A 473 9.23 -32.86 -34.42
C TYR A 473 9.79 -33.90 -33.44
N LEU A 474 9.60 -33.71 -32.13
CA LEU A 474 10.06 -34.64 -31.10
C LEU A 474 9.34 -36.00 -31.20
N ILE A 475 8.04 -36.01 -31.49
CA ILE A 475 7.25 -37.24 -31.68
C ILE A 475 7.78 -38.02 -32.89
N ILE A 476 7.91 -37.38 -34.05
CA ILE A 476 8.43 -38.03 -35.27
C ILE A 476 9.82 -38.62 -35.03
N ASN A 477 10.69 -37.88 -34.37
CA ASN A 477 12.07 -38.31 -34.15
C ASN A 477 12.18 -39.46 -33.14
N ASN A 478 11.30 -39.49 -32.13
CA ASN A 478 11.21 -40.61 -31.19
C ASN A 478 10.68 -41.87 -31.86
N ASP A 479 9.67 -41.77 -32.73
CA ASP A 479 9.13 -42.91 -33.48
C ASP A 479 10.15 -43.50 -34.46
N SER A 480 10.99 -42.66 -35.08
CA SER A 480 12.11 -43.15 -35.91
C SER A 480 13.21 -43.84 -35.10
N ASN A 481 13.47 -43.40 -33.86
CA ASN A 481 14.46 -44.05 -32.98
C ASN A 481 13.96 -45.38 -32.39
N GLN A 482 12.63 -45.53 -32.19
CA GLN A 482 12.04 -46.81 -31.77
C GLN A 482 11.95 -47.84 -32.90
N ASN A 483 11.94 -47.43 -34.17
CA ASN A 483 11.94 -48.35 -35.32
C ASN A 483 13.34 -48.83 -35.75
N ILE A 484 14.40 -48.36 -35.08
CA ILE A 484 15.81 -48.72 -35.36
C ILE A 484 16.42 -49.59 -34.22
N MET A 485 15.73 -49.71 -33.08
CA MET A 485 15.98 -50.72 -32.05
C MET A 485 15.10 -51.94 -32.27
#